data_AF-A0A3M2LD86-F1
#
_entry.id   AF-A0A3M2LD86-F1
#
_cell.length_a   1.000
_cell.length_b   1.000
_cell.length_c   1.000
_cell.angle_alpha   90.00
_cell.angle_beta   90.00
_cell.angle_gamma   90.00
#
_symmetry.space_group_name_H-M   'P 1'
#
loop_
_entity.id
_entity.type
_entity.pdbx_description
1 polymer ?
#
loop_
_entity_poly.entity_id
_entity_poly.type
_entity_poly.pdbx_seq_one_letter_code
_entity_poly.pdbx_strand_id
1 'polypeptide(L)'
;MISPIDDAPLLDEVRKRMGRVPNMTKVMANAPVVLEGYLGLAGALKRATLPPPTAERIALTVGAANGCGYCVAAHTFTGKRVAHLSDGDIEAAKDGKATDPKEAAALAFARDLTESRGAADPAAALAAGWTEEQILEIIALVALQTLTNYVNKVAETENDWPAA
;
A
#
# COMPACT_ATOMS: atom_id res chain seq x y z
N MET A 1 3.73 12.36 19.89
CA MET A 1 3.40 11.23 19.01
C MET A 1 1.98 10.80 19.24
N ILE A 2 1.29 10.29 18.21
CA ILE A 2 -0.07 9.73 18.36
C ILE A 2 0.08 8.31 18.90
N SER A 3 -0.29 8.10 20.17
CA SER A 3 -0.17 6.80 20.82
C SER A 3 -1.20 5.82 20.29
N PRO A 4 -0.87 4.52 20.12
CA PRO A 4 -1.86 3.50 19.77
C PRO A 4 -2.87 3.32 20.92
N ILE A 5 -4.12 3.02 20.56
CA ILE A 5 -5.13 2.56 21.53
C ILE A 5 -5.43 1.07 21.32
N ASP A 6 -5.56 0.33 22.42
CA ASP A 6 -5.79 -1.12 22.37
C ASP A 6 -7.26 -1.53 22.40
N ASP A 7 -8.15 -0.59 22.76
CA ASP A 7 -9.59 -0.83 22.91
C ASP A 7 -10.40 0.20 22.11
N ALA A 8 -10.99 -0.27 21.01
CA ALA A 8 -11.97 0.48 20.21
C ALA A 8 -12.83 -0.50 19.38
N PRO A 9 -14.15 -0.25 19.22
CA PRO A 9 -15.06 -1.18 18.53
C PRO A 9 -14.62 -1.59 17.12
N LEU A 10 -14.00 -0.68 16.36
CA LEU A 10 -13.52 -0.97 15.00
C LEU A 10 -12.29 -1.91 14.97
N LEU A 11 -11.55 -2.06 16.08
CA LEU A 11 -10.39 -2.97 16.14
C LEU A 11 -10.80 -4.45 16.13
N ASP A 12 -12.01 -4.77 16.61
CA ASP A 12 -12.57 -6.11 16.49
C ASP A 12 -12.83 -6.48 15.02
N GLU A 13 -13.28 -5.51 14.22
CA GLU A 13 -13.46 -5.70 12.79
C GLU A 13 -12.12 -5.86 12.07
N VAL A 14 -11.10 -5.09 12.46
CA VAL A 14 -9.72 -5.28 11.97
C VAL A 14 -9.25 -6.70 12.24
N ARG A 15 -9.42 -7.19 13.48
CA ARG A 15 -9.02 -8.55 13.87
C ARG A 15 -9.72 -9.61 13.04
N LYS A 16 -11.03 -9.46 12.80
CA LYS A 16 -11.81 -10.38 11.95
C LYS A 16 -11.30 -10.41 10.51
N ARG A 17 -10.95 -9.24 9.94
CA ARG A 17 -10.52 -9.11 8.53
C ARG A 17 -9.07 -9.52 8.29
N MET A 18 -8.19 -9.33 9.26
CA MET A 18 -6.73 -9.46 9.08
C MET A 18 -6.12 -10.57 9.94
N GLY A 19 -6.88 -11.19 10.84
CA GLY A 19 -6.40 -12.19 11.80
C GLY A 19 -5.55 -11.62 12.94
N ARG A 20 -5.22 -10.32 12.87
CA ARG A 20 -4.48 -9.57 13.88
C ARG A 20 -4.90 -8.09 13.87
N VAL A 21 -4.40 -7.32 14.83
CA VAL A 21 -4.61 -5.87 14.92
C VAL A 21 -3.25 -5.17 14.80
N PRO A 22 -2.87 -4.70 13.59
CA PRO A 22 -1.59 -4.03 13.40
C PRO A 22 -1.49 -2.71 14.19
N ASN A 23 -0.27 -2.32 14.58
CA ASN A 23 -0.07 -1.08 15.34
C ASN A 23 -0.60 0.17 14.60
N MET A 24 -0.50 0.22 13.27
CA MET A 24 -1.09 1.31 12.48
C MET A 24 -2.61 1.45 12.70
N THR A 25 -3.35 0.34 12.78
CA THR A 25 -4.82 0.42 12.96
C THR A 25 -5.18 0.87 14.36
N LYS A 26 -4.35 0.55 15.36
CA LYS A 26 -4.46 1.07 16.74
C LYS A 26 -4.21 2.56 16.80
N VAL A 27 -3.26 3.08 16.03
CA VAL A 27 -3.03 4.52 15.87
C VAL A 27 -4.24 5.19 15.22
N MET A 28 -4.74 4.65 14.10
CA MET A 28 -5.92 5.20 13.40
C MET A 28 -7.17 5.18 14.28
N ALA A 29 -7.30 4.23 15.21
CA ALA A 29 -8.47 4.12 16.09
C ALA A 29 -8.65 5.34 17.03
N ASN A 30 -7.61 6.17 17.24
CA ASN A 30 -7.76 7.48 17.90
C ASN A 30 -8.77 8.40 17.18
N ALA A 31 -8.96 8.19 15.87
CA ALA A 31 -9.96 8.86 15.05
C ALA A 31 -10.77 7.80 14.29
N PRO A 32 -11.89 7.29 14.86
CA PRO A 32 -12.65 6.18 14.26
C PRO A 32 -13.03 6.39 12.80
N VAL A 33 -13.33 7.63 12.39
CA VAL A 33 -13.63 8.00 11.00
C VAL A 33 -12.46 7.73 10.03
N VAL A 34 -11.21 7.84 10.50
CA VAL A 34 -10.00 7.53 9.71
C VAL A 34 -9.87 6.01 9.53
N LEU A 35 -10.04 5.25 10.62
CA LEU A 35 -9.99 3.78 10.55
C LEU A 35 -11.12 3.22 9.69
N GLU A 36 -12.33 3.77 9.80
CA GLU A 36 -13.47 3.40 8.96
C GLU A 36 -13.18 3.68 7.48
N GLY A 37 -12.69 4.89 7.14
CA GLY A 37 -12.33 5.25 5.78
C GLY A 37 -11.25 4.34 5.18
N TYR A 38 -10.19 4.04 5.96
CA TYR A 38 -9.15 3.08 5.59
C TYR A 38 -9.75 1.70 5.30
N LEU A 39 -10.56 1.17 6.21
CA LEU A 39 -11.18 -0.16 6.07
C LEU A 39 -12.16 -0.22 4.89
N GLY A 40 -12.86 0.87 4.61
CA GLY A 40 -13.76 1.00 3.47
C GLY A 40 -13.01 0.94 2.15
N LEU A 41 -12.00 1.79 1.97
CA LEU A 41 -11.21 1.84 0.74
C LEU A 41 -10.38 0.57 0.54
N ALA A 42 -9.69 0.09 1.57
CA ALA A 42 -8.94 -1.16 1.51
C ALA A 42 -9.85 -2.36 1.21
N GLY A 43 -11.05 -2.39 1.79
CA GLY A 43 -12.05 -3.42 1.51
C GLY A 43 -12.57 -3.38 0.08
N ALA A 44 -12.72 -2.19 -0.51
CA ALA A 44 -13.11 -2.03 -1.92
C ALA A 44 -12.01 -2.50 -2.87
N LEU A 45 -10.76 -2.10 -2.63
CA LEU A 45 -9.61 -2.47 -3.46
C LEU A 45 -9.29 -3.97 -3.45
N LYS A 46 -9.74 -4.75 -2.45
CA LYS A 46 -9.70 -6.22 -2.50
C LYS A 46 -10.53 -6.84 -3.63
N ARG A 47 -11.46 -6.09 -4.23
CA ARG A 47 -12.29 -6.52 -5.36
C ARG A 47 -11.84 -5.90 -6.69
N ALA A 48 -10.71 -5.18 -6.68
CA ALA A 48 -10.13 -4.59 -7.88
C ALA A 48 -9.73 -5.66 -8.90
N THR A 49 -9.65 -5.26 -10.16
CA THR A 49 -9.18 -6.08 -11.29
C THR A 49 -7.66 -6.16 -11.37
N LEU A 50 -6.94 -5.29 -10.66
CA LEU A 50 -5.50 -5.38 -10.42
C LEU A 50 -5.10 -6.73 -9.81
N PRO A 51 -4.10 -7.43 -10.39
CA PRO A 51 -3.57 -8.65 -9.78
C PRO A 51 -3.00 -8.36 -8.38
N PRO A 52 -3.25 -9.23 -7.37
CA PRO A 52 -2.72 -9.03 -6.02
C PRO A 52 -1.19 -8.85 -5.95
N PRO A 53 -0.36 -9.58 -6.74
CA PRO A 53 1.08 -9.33 -6.77
C PRO A 53 1.45 -7.94 -7.27
N THR A 54 0.74 -7.41 -8.27
CA THR A 54 0.92 -6.05 -8.77
C THR A 54 0.59 -5.02 -7.69
N ALA A 55 -0.51 -5.22 -6.95
CA ALA A 55 -0.91 -4.32 -5.87
C ALA A 55 0.16 -4.25 -4.76
N GLU A 56 0.77 -5.38 -4.39
CA GLU A 56 1.88 -5.40 -3.42
C GLU A 56 3.14 -4.71 -3.95
N ARG A 57 3.48 -4.89 -5.24
CA ARG A 57 4.61 -4.15 -5.86
C ARG A 57 4.39 -2.65 -5.87
N ILE A 58 3.16 -2.19 -6.17
CA ILE A 58 2.79 -0.77 -6.09
C ILE A 58 2.90 -0.27 -4.66
N ALA A 59 2.40 -1.05 -3.68
CA ALA A 59 2.48 -0.68 -2.27
C ALA A 59 3.92 -0.53 -1.77
N LEU A 60 4.83 -1.41 -2.21
CA LEU A 60 6.27 -1.30 -1.97
C LEU A 60 6.87 -0.06 -2.64
N THR A 61 6.52 0.20 -3.90
CA THR A 61 6.98 1.36 -4.67
C THR A 61 6.62 2.67 -3.97
N VAL A 62 5.34 2.83 -3.61
CA VAL A 62 4.82 4.05 -2.95
C VAL A 62 5.42 4.19 -1.55
N GLY A 63 5.48 3.08 -0.79
CA GLY A 63 6.08 3.06 0.54
C GLY A 63 7.54 3.50 0.55
N ALA A 64 8.33 3.02 -0.42
CA ALA A 64 9.72 3.39 -0.60
C ALA A 64 9.87 4.86 -1.05
N ALA A 65 9.09 5.30 -2.05
CA ALA A 65 9.11 6.69 -2.52
C ALA A 65 8.75 7.70 -1.43
N ASN A 66 7.77 7.37 -0.58
CA ASN A 66 7.41 8.19 0.58
C ASN A 66 8.36 8.03 1.76
N GLY A 67 9.30 7.08 1.74
CA GLY A 67 10.17 6.75 2.86
C GLY A 67 9.42 6.31 4.12
N CYS A 68 8.41 5.43 3.97
CA CYS A 68 7.68 4.81 5.08
C CYS A 68 8.25 3.41 5.40
N GLY A 69 9.16 3.32 6.39
CA GLY A 69 9.76 2.05 6.80
C GLY A 69 8.75 1.01 7.30
N TYR A 70 7.75 1.43 8.09
CA TYR A 70 6.66 0.55 8.56
C TYR A 70 5.91 -0.09 7.38
N CYS A 71 5.58 0.72 6.38
CA CYS A 71 4.79 0.30 5.23
C CYS A 71 5.62 -0.64 4.33
N VAL A 72 6.90 -0.33 4.12
CA VAL A 72 7.82 -1.22 3.39
C VAL A 72 7.97 -2.56 4.09
N ALA A 73 8.09 -2.59 5.43
CA ALA A 73 8.14 -3.84 6.20
C ALA A 73 6.83 -4.65 6.09
N ALA A 74 5.68 -3.99 6.22
CA ALA A 74 4.37 -4.63 6.08
C ALA A 74 4.18 -5.25 4.69
N HIS A 75 4.45 -4.49 3.64
CA HIS A 75 4.27 -4.94 2.25
C HIS A 75 5.36 -5.89 1.77
N THR A 76 6.55 -5.87 2.40
CA THR A 76 7.55 -6.94 2.21
C THR A 76 7.02 -8.27 2.76
N PHE A 77 6.43 -8.25 3.95
CA PHE A 77 5.85 -9.45 4.55
C PHE A 77 4.67 -10.00 3.73
N THR A 78 3.69 -9.16 3.36
CA THR A 78 2.52 -9.61 2.57
C THR A 78 2.93 -9.96 1.14
N GLY A 79 3.85 -9.21 0.54
CA GLY A 79 4.49 -9.51 -0.73
C GLY A 79 5.03 -10.94 -0.78
N LYS A 80 5.83 -11.35 0.23
CA LYS A 80 6.39 -12.72 0.29
C LYS A 80 5.33 -13.77 0.63
N ARG A 81 4.48 -13.52 1.63
CA ARG A 81 3.63 -14.55 2.26
C ARG A 81 2.29 -14.75 1.57
N VAL A 82 1.76 -13.72 0.94
CA VAL A 82 0.41 -13.72 0.35
C VAL A 82 0.49 -13.61 -1.16
N ALA A 83 1.32 -12.69 -1.68
CA ALA A 83 1.48 -12.49 -3.12
C ALA A 83 2.59 -13.34 -3.76
N HIS A 84 3.34 -14.11 -2.96
CA HIS A 84 4.42 -14.98 -3.40
C HIS A 84 5.49 -14.29 -4.28
N LEU A 85 5.77 -13.02 -4.00
CA LEU A 85 6.86 -12.28 -4.61
C LEU A 85 8.21 -12.85 -4.17
N SER A 86 9.16 -12.91 -5.11
CA SER A 86 10.55 -13.23 -4.79
C SER A 86 11.23 -12.05 -4.08
N ASP A 87 12.35 -12.30 -3.39
CA ASP A 87 13.15 -11.23 -2.80
C ASP A 87 13.62 -10.23 -3.86
N GLY A 88 13.99 -10.72 -5.06
CA GLY A 88 14.38 -9.88 -6.18
C GLY A 88 13.26 -8.98 -6.68
N ASP A 89 12.03 -9.51 -6.76
CA ASP A 89 10.85 -8.71 -7.15
C ASP A 89 10.54 -7.62 -6.12
N ILE A 90 10.72 -7.92 -4.83
CA ILE A 90 10.47 -6.97 -3.74
C ILE A 90 11.48 -5.83 -3.78
N GLU A 91 12.78 -6.14 -3.92
CA GLU A 91 13.82 -5.12 -4.03
C GLU A 91 13.64 -4.27 -5.30
N ALA A 92 13.33 -4.91 -6.43
CA ALA A 92 13.04 -4.18 -7.67
C ALA A 92 11.82 -3.26 -7.51
N ALA A 93 10.76 -3.74 -6.85
CA ALA A 93 9.55 -2.94 -6.63
C ALA A 93 9.79 -1.73 -5.71
N LYS A 94 10.68 -1.82 -4.71
CA LYS A 94 11.07 -0.66 -3.88
C LYS A 94 11.68 0.47 -4.73
N ASP A 95 12.34 0.12 -5.84
CA ASP A 95 12.88 1.05 -6.83
C ASP A 95 11.86 1.49 -7.90
N GLY A 96 10.63 0.98 -7.87
CA GLY A 96 9.63 1.18 -8.93
C GLY A 96 9.97 0.43 -10.22
N LYS A 97 10.65 -0.72 -10.14
CA LYS A 97 11.11 -1.53 -11.27
C LYS A 97 10.49 -2.93 -11.24
N ALA A 98 10.35 -3.54 -12.41
CA ALA A 98 10.00 -4.95 -12.58
C ALA A 98 10.70 -5.52 -13.82
N THR A 99 10.85 -6.85 -13.89
CA THR A 99 11.40 -7.56 -15.05
C THR A 99 10.38 -7.66 -16.19
N ASP A 100 9.10 -7.86 -15.85
CA ASP A 100 8.01 -7.82 -16.81
C ASP A 100 7.75 -6.36 -17.27
N PRO A 101 7.77 -6.06 -18.57
CA PRO A 101 7.59 -4.70 -19.08
C PRO A 101 6.22 -4.09 -18.75
N LYS A 102 5.17 -4.91 -18.66
CA LYS A 102 3.83 -4.44 -18.31
C LYS A 102 3.78 -4.03 -16.85
N GLU A 103 4.28 -4.86 -15.95
CA GLU A 103 4.42 -4.51 -14.53
C GLU A 103 5.31 -3.27 -14.34
N ALA A 104 6.43 -3.19 -15.06
CA ALA A 104 7.36 -2.06 -14.96
C ALA A 104 6.68 -0.71 -15.29
N ALA A 105 5.81 -0.69 -16.30
CA ALA A 105 5.04 0.51 -16.64
C ALA A 105 4.05 0.92 -15.52
N ALA A 106 3.42 -0.05 -14.84
CA ALA A 106 2.53 0.21 -13.72
C ALA A 106 3.28 0.82 -12.52
N LEU A 107 4.45 0.25 -12.19
CA LEU A 107 5.27 0.73 -11.08
C LEU A 107 5.89 2.10 -11.36
N ALA A 108 6.35 2.34 -12.59
CA ALA A 108 6.82 3.65 -13.01
C ALA A 108 5.70 4.70 -12.88
N PHE A 109 4.48 4.40 -13.34
CA PHE A 109 3.34 5.28 -13.19
C PHE A 109 3.00 5.55 -11.72
N ALA A 110 2.94 4.51 -10.87
CA ALA A 110 2.67 4.69 -9.44
C ALA A 110 3.75 5.52 -8.71
N ARG A 111 5.02 5.33 -9.07
CA ARG A 111 6.15 6.10 -8.54
C ARG A 111 6.05 7.57 -8.95
N ASP A 112 5.86 7.83 -10.25
CA ASP A 112 5.71 9.19 -10.77
C ASP A 112 4.49 9.88 -10.16
N LEU A 113 3.35 9.19 -10.05
CA LEU A 113 2.14 9.73 -9.42
C LEU A 113 2.39 10.17 -7.96
N THR A 114 3.19 9.40 -7.23
CA THR A 114 3.57 9.70 -5.84
C THR A 114 4.51 10.89 -5.76
N GLU A 115 5.60 10.88 -6.54
CA GLU A 115 6.65 11.90 -6.49
C GLU A 115 6.17 13.26 -7.06
N SER A 116 5.36 13.23 -8.11
CA SER A 116 4.79 14.41 -8.78
C SER A 116 3.51 14.94 -8.13
N ARG A 117 2.97 14.26 -7.10
CA ARG A 117 1.72 14.61 -6.41
C ARG A 117 0.51 14.66 -7.35
N GLY A 118 0.39 13.68 -8.23
CA GLY A 118 -0.76 13.53 -9.12
C GLY A 118 -0.56 14.03 -10.55
N ALA A 119 0.60 14.60 -10.88
CA ALA A 119 0.90 15.12 -12.21
C ALA A 119 1.59 14.08 -13.12
N ALA A 120 1.16 12.81 -13.03
CA ALA A 120 1.72 11.70 -13.81
C ALA A 120 0.88 11.37 -15.05
N ASP A 121 1.54 10.99 -16.14
CA ASP A 121 0.91 10.59 -17.41
C ASP A 121 0.73 9.05 -17.49
N PRO A 122 -0.51 8.53 -17.63
CA PRO A 122 -0.74 7.10 -17.72
C PRO A 122 -0.43 6.48 -19.10
N ALA A 123 -0.06 7.28 -20.13
CA ALA A 123 0.08 6.81 -21.51
C ALA A 123 0.98 5.57 -21.67
N ALA A 124 2.12 5.53 -20.95
CA ALA A 124 3.03 4.39 -21.02
C ALA A 124 2.42 3.10 -20.42
N ALA A 125 1.67 3.22 -19.31
CA ALA A 125 1.00 2.08 -18.69
C ALA A 125 -0.17 1.58 -19.56
N LEU A 126 -0.94 2.49 -20.16
CA LEU A 126 -1.99 2.16 -21.13
C LEU A 126 -1.42 1.43 -22.35
N ALA A 127 -0.30 1.93 -22.91
CA ALA A 127 0.37 1.31 -24.04
C ALA A 127 0.94 -0.08 -23.71
N ALA A 128 1.30 -0.33 -22.44
CA ALA A 128 1.73 -1.64 -21.96
C ALA A 128 0.56 -2.62 -21.72
N GLY A 129 -0.68 -2.19 -21.92
CA GLY A 129 -1.88 -3.02 -21.86
C GLY A 129 -2.58 -3.04 -20.50
N TRP A 130 -2.35 -2.03 -19.64
CA TRP A 130 -3.24 -1.75 -18.50
C TRP A 130 -4.50 -1.05 -18.99
N THR A 131 -5.65 -1.38 -18.42
CA THR A 131 -6.93 -0.74 -18.78
C THR A 131 -7.10 0.58 -18.03
N GLU A 132 -7.98 1.46 -18.51
CA GLU A 132 -8.36 2.69 -17.78
C GLU A 132 -8.91 2.38 -16.37
N GLU A 133 -9.67 1.28 -16.24
CA GLU A 133 -10.14 0.77 -14.94
C GLU A 133 -8.95 0.48 -14.01
N GLN A 134 -7.96 -0.26 -14.49
CA GLN A 134 -6.76 -0.58 -13.69
C GLN A 134 -5.93 0.67 -13.39
N ILE A 135 -5.85 1.66 -14.28
CA ILE A 135 -5.19 2.95 -14.00
C ILE A 135 -5.88 3.66 -12.83
N LEU A 136 -7.22 3.71 -12.81
CA LEU A 136 -7.99 4.29 -11.71
C LEU A 136 -7.80 3.51 -10.40
N GLU A 137 -7.72 2.18 -10.47
CA GLU A 137 -7.40 1.34 -9.31
C GLU A 137 -5.98 1.58 -8.79
N ILE A 138 -4.98 1.80 -9.66
CA ILE A 138 -3.63 2.19 -9.26
C ILE A 138 -3.67 3.52 -8.52
N ILE A 139 -4.40 4.53 -9.04
CA ILE A 139 -4.55 5.84 -8.39
C ILE A 139 -5.17 5.68 -6.98
N ALA A 140 -6.24 4.90 -6.87
CA ALA A 140 -6.90 4.63 -5.59
C ALA A 140 -5.97 3.89 -4.61
N LEU A 141 -5.15 2.96 -5.11
CA LEU A 141 -4.14 2.27 -4.30
C LEU A 141 -3.04 3.24 -3.85
N VAL A 142 -2.53 4.11 -4.72
CA VAL A 142 -1.57 5.16 -4.33
C VAL A 142 -2.17 6.09 -3.26
N ALA A 143 -3.45 6.46 -3.37
CA ALA A 143 -4.13 7.26 -2.34
C ALA A 143 -4.22 6.52 -0.99
N LEU A 144 -4.61 5.23 -1.01
CA LEU A 144 -4.64 4.38 0.18
C LEU A 144 -3.25 4.29 0.84
N GLN A 145 -2.22 4.05 0.03
CA GLN A 145 -0.85 3.94 0.50
C GLN A 145 -0.33 5.29 1.02
N THR A 146 -0.65 6.39 0.37
CA THR A 146 -0.29 7.73 0.85
C THR A 146 -0.88 8.00 2.24
N LEU A 147 -2.16 7.65 2.46
CA LEU A 147 -2.79 7.77 3.77
C LEU A 147 -2.06 6.93 4.83
N THR A 148 -1.81 5.64 4.57
CA THR A 148 -1.14 4.76 5.54
C THR A 148 0.30 5.20 5.80
N ASN A 149 1.01 5.63 4.77
CA ASN A 149 2.37 6.13 4.86
C ASN A 149 2.44 7.38 5.73
N TYR A 150 1.55 8.35 5.51
CA TYR A 150 1.53 9.59 6.29
C TYR A 150 1.13 9.35 7.74
N VAL A 151 0.13 8.50 8.00
CA VAL A 151 -0.23 8.11 9.37
C VAL A 151 0.98 7.51 10.08
N ASN A 152 1.65 6.52 9.48
CA ASN A 152 2.78 5.85 10.13
C ASN A 152 3.97 6.77 10.35
N LYS A 153 4.25 7.68 9.42
CA LYS A 153 5.35 8.64 9.55
C LYS A 153 5.08 9.70 10.61
N VAL A 154 3.86 10.25 10.65
CA VAL A 154 3.50 11.30 11.62
C VAL A 154 3.34 10.74 13.03
N ALA A 155 2.80 9.52 13.15
CA ALA A 155 2.66 8.85 14.44
C ALA A 155 3.95 8.19 14.94
N GLU A 156 4.96 8.04 14.06
CA GLU A 156 6.15 7.19 14.24
C GLU A 156 5.75 5.79 14.76
N THR A 157 4.76 5.18 14.08
CA THR A 157 4.17 3.90 14.49
C THR A 157 5.25 2.84 14.71
N GLU A 158 5.23 2.22 15.89
CA GLU A 158 6.11 1.10 16.23
C GLU A 158 5.88 -0.09 15.27
N ASN A 159 6.98 -0.58 14.68
CA ASN A 159 6.93 -1.65 13.69
C ASN A 159 6.61 -3.02 14.33
N ASP A 160 5.52 -3.64 13.88
CA ASP A 160 5.06 -4.98 14.26
C ASP A 160 5.16 -5.99 13.10
N TRP A 161 6.02 -5.71 12.13
CA TRP A 161 6.34 -6.57 11.00
C TRP A 161 7.82 -7.00 11.06
N PRO A 162 8.18 -8.18 10.51
CA PRO A 162 9.59 -8.54 10.37
C PRO A 162 10.35 -7.44 9.63
N ALA A 163 11.63 -7.25 9.97
CA ALA A 163 12.49 -6.32 9.26
C ALA A 163 12.48 -6.64 7.75
N ALA A 164 12.37 -5.58 6.95
CA ALA A 164 12.31 -5.63 5.48
C ALA A 164 13.65 -6.00 4.85
#